data_AF-A0A061QD86-F1
#
_entry.id   AF-A0A061QD86-F1
#
_cell.length_a   1.000
_cell.length_b   1.000
_cell.length_c   1.000
_cell.angle_alpha   90.00
_cell.angle_beta   90.00
_cell.angle_gamma   90.00
#
_symmetry.space_group_name_H-M   'P 1'
#
loop_
_entity.id
_entity.type
_entity.pdbx_description
1 polymer ?
#
loop_
_entity_poly.entity_id
_entity_poly.type
_entity_poly.pdbx_seq_one_letter_code
_entity_poly.pdbx_strand_id
1 'polypeptide(L)'
;MGAKMTALGMKRGAASVLAAILSGMVMAAPVDAAVIASHDYNLFSHPDGNQAPPIYGLRLDGIERFLTGGGRASDVWTFAFTNVTARLEVHDDSALNSFRIIGLGEGGRDSGGGSYVASAPVSFDFTYRGFAASADFDPLNPGIQIFGDGAGASSKGTGKLSFLDSVLGIDAGQQVQLIAWGDQSGRLFSFLSNNHRLDCPESVHCGFPVGWGWLGLTDGAQRVSHVSSQDFLFASRYVTDVPVPASALFFIGGLLGLGMMSRRKR
;
A
#
# COMPACT_ATOMS: atom_id res chain seq x y z
N MET A 1 101.91 -14.75 6.00
CA MET A 1 101.74 -13.37 5.47
C MET A 1 100.66 -13.40 4.40
N GLY A 2 99.56 -12.66 4.60
CA GLY A 2 98.49 -12.36 3.61
C GLY A 2 97.62 -13.54 3.16
N ALA A 3 96.29 -13.46 3.02
CA ALA A 3 95.35 -12.36 3.04
C ALA A 3 93.93 -12.85 3.39
N LYS A 4 93.10 -11.90 3.86
CA LYS A 4 91.68 -11.99 4.24
C LYS A 4 90.74 -12.24 3.05
N MET A 5 89.59 -12.89 3.32
CA MET A 5 88.25 -12.68 2.73
C MET A 5 87.24 -13.43 3.64
N THR A 6 86.49 -12.85 4.58
CA THR A 6 85.32 -11.94 4.54
C THR A 6 84.14 -12.36 3.66
N ALA A 7 82.94 -12.28 4.26
CA ALA A 7 81.57 -12.58 3.76
C ALA A 7 81.10 -14.02 4.06
N LEU A 8 79.90 -14.29 4.60
CA LEU A 8 78.66 -13.53 4.62
C LEU A 8 77.81 -14.00 5.82
N GLY A 9 77.40 -13.07 6.69
CA GLY A 9 76.45 -13.35 7.76
C GLY A 9 75.01 -13.38 7.22
N MET A 10 74.34 -14.53 7.31
CA MET A 10 72.90 -14.62 7.11
C MET A 10 72.18 -14.55 8.45
N LYS A 11 71.56 -13.40 8.69
CA LYS A 11 70.61 -13.14 9.78
C LYS A 11 69.39 -14.04 9.61
N ARG A 12 69.10 -14.92 10.56
CA ARG A 12 67.77 -15.53 10.74
C ARG A 12 67.01 -14.71 11.76
N GLY A 13 66.24 -13.73 11.27
CA GLY A 13 65.21 -13.08 12.07
C GLY A 13 64.04 -14.04 12.22
N ALA A 14 63.81 -14.51 13.45
CA ALA A 14 62.57 -15.20 13.80
C ALA A 14 61.46 -14.15 13.91
N ALA A 15 60.60 -14.09 12.90
CA ALA A 15 59.36 -13.33 12.97
C ALA A 15 58.34 -14.16 13.76
N SER A 16 58.08 -13.76 15.01
CA SER A 16 57.01 -14.30 15.82
C SER A 16 55.66 -13.89 15.21
N VAL A 17 54.91 -14.89 14.75
CA VAL A 17 53.53 -14.74 14.26
C VAL A 17 52.62 -14.48 15.46
N LEU A 18 52.17 -13.24 15.63
CA LEU A 18 51.11 -12.90 16.57
C LEU A 18 49.78 -13.15 15.86
N ALA A 19 49.12 -14.25 16.20
CA ALA A 19 47.77 -14.57 15.71
C ALA A 19 46.77 -13.60 16.36
N ALA A 20 46.30 -12.62 15.59
CA ALA A 20 45.20 -11.76 15.98
C ALA A 20 43.88 -12.55 15.83
N ILE A 21 43.33 -13.00 16.96
CA ILE A 21 41.92 -13.40 17.04
C ILE A 21 41.12 -12.10 16.99
N LEU A 22 40.75 -11.69 15.78
CA LEU A 22 39.78 -10.62 15.56
C LEU A 22 38.41 -11.20 15.90
N SER A 23 37.95 -11.00 17.14
CA SER A 23 36.57 -11.25 17.54
C SER A 23 35.67 -10.39 16.66
N GLY A 24 35.09 -10.99 15.62
CA GLY A 24 34.03 -10.42 14.83
C GLY A 24 32.80 -10.25 15.71
N MET A 25 32.67 -9.09 16.35
CA MET A 25 31.38 -8.60 16.80
C MET A 25 30.54 -8.42 15.54
N VAL A 26 29.80 -9.46 15.18
CA VAL A 26 28.68 -9.34 14.26
C VAL A 26 27.71 -8.40 14.95
N MET A 27 27.74 -7.13 14.55
CA MET A 27 26.68 -6.19 14.89
C MET A 27 25.40 -6.85 14.41
N ALA A 28 24.55 -7.29 15.34
CA ALA A 28 23.19 -7.69 15.02
C ALA A 28 22.52 -6.44 14.45
N ALA A 29 22.46 -6.34 13.12
CA ALA A 29 21.60 -5.37 12.48
C ALA A 29 20.18 -5.62 13.02
N PRO A 30 19.41 -4.56 13.33
CA PRO A 30 17.99 -4.75 13.57
C PRO A 30 17.43 -5.54 12.39
N VAL A 31 16.87 -6.71 12.68
CA VAL A 31 16.11 -7.47 11.68
C VAL A 31 14.83 -6.67 11.49
N ASP A 32 14.79 -5.85 10.45
CA ASP A 32 13.53 -5.27 10.00
C ASP A 32 12.58 -6.44 9.70
N ALA A 33 11.36 -6.35 10.22
CA ALA A 33 10.37 -7.39 10.05
C ALA A 33 10.13 -7.65 8.56
N ALA A 34 10.38 -8.89 8.14
CA ALA A 34 10.44 -9.24 6.74
C ALA A 34 9.05 -9.26 6.12
N VAL A 35 8.92 -8.75 4.90
CA VAL A 35 7.72 -8.99 4.07
C VAL A 35 7.69 -10.47 3.73
N ILE A 36 6.69 -11.18 4.22
CA ILE A 36 6.49 -12.61 3.99
C ILE A 36 5.51 -12.88 2.84
N ALA A 37 4.63 -11.93 2.52
CA ALA A 37 3.77 -11.98 1.34
C ALA A 37 3.44 -10.56 0.82
N SER A 38 3.26 -10.43 -0.50
CA SER A 38 2.83 -9.19 -1.13
C SER A 38 1.83 -9.48 -2.24
N HIS A 39 0.73 -8.73 -2.26
CA HIS A 39 -0.37 -8.92 -3.20
C HIS A 39 -0.82 -7.57 -3.76
N ASP A 40 -0.93 -7.50 -5.08
CA ASP A 40 -1.40 -6.30 -5.78
C ASP A 40 -2.83 -6.52 -6.31
N TYR A 41 -3.63 -5.46 -6.28
CA TYR A 41 -5.00 -5.44 -6.75
C TYR A 41 -5.25 -4.21 -7.62
N ASN A 42 -5.99 -4.38 -8.70
CA ASN A 42 -6.62 -3.26 -9.39
C ASN A 42 -7.96 -2.97 -8.72
N LEU A 43 -8.23 -1.70 -8.42
CA LEU A 43 -9.46 -1.26 -7.78
C LEU A 43 -10.39 -0.56 -8.77
N PHE A 44 -11.68 -0.81 -8.61
CA PHE A 44 -12.75 -0.24 -9.42
C PHE A 44 -13.78 0.41 -8.51
N SER A 45 -14.35 1.53 -8.95
CA SER A 45 -15.50 2.13 -8.27
C SER A 45 -16.60 1.10 -8.07
N HIS A 46 -17.27 1.17 -6.93
CA HIS A 46 -18.33 0.25 -6.62
C HIS A 46 -19.63 0.62 -7.36
N PRO A 47 -20.31 -0.35 -8.03
CA PRO A 47 -21.46 -0.06 -8.90
C PRO A 47 -22.80 0.06 -8.15
N ASP A 48 -22.81 0.53 -6.89
CA ASP A 48 -23.95 0.33 -5.95
C ASP A 48 -25.34 0.58 -6.59
N GLY A 49 -26.08 -0.52 -6.77
CA GLY A 49 -27.13 -0.67 -7.78
C GLY A 49 -28.49 -0.08 -7.44
N ASN A 50 -28.58 0.93 -6.55
CA ASN A 50 -29.89 1.53 -6.19
C ASN A 50 -29.88 2.97 -5.67
N GLN A 51 -28.82 3.77 -5.81
CA GLN A 51 -28.81 5.17 -5.35
C GLN A 51 -28.29 6.17 -6.38
N ALA A 52 -28.82 7.39 -6.33
CA ALA A 52 -28.42 8.55 -7.16
C ALA A 52 -27.40 9.45 -6.44
N PRO A 53 -26.21 8.92 -6.11
CA PRO A 53 -24.94 9.60 -6.42
C PRO A 53 -24.21 8.93 -7.60
N PRO A 54 -23.25 9.61 -8.27
CA PRO A 54 -22.40 8.98 -9.28
C PRO A 54 -21.66 7.76 -8.71
N ILE A 55 -21.39 6.75 -9.56
CA ILE A 55 -20.52 5.63 -9.22
C ILE A 55 -19.18 6.15 -8.66
N TYR A 56 -18.74 5.62 -7.53
CA TYR A 56 -17.57 6.14 -6.83
C TYR A 56 -16.72 5.05 -6.19
N GLY A 57 -15.43 5.36 -6.03
CA GLY A 57 -14.49 4.61 -5.21
C GLY A 57 -14.21 5.30 -3.87
N LEU A 58 -14.43 6.62 -3.81
CA LEU A 58 -14.26 7.47 -2.64
C LEU A 58 -15.38 8.51 -2.54
N ARG A 59 -15.90 8.72 -1.33
CA ARG A 59 -16.85 9.79 -1.01
C ARG A 59 -16.34 10.66 0.14
N LEU A 60 -16.34 11.98 -0.04
CA LEU A 60 -15.81 12.97 0.92
C LEU A 60 -16.72 14.20 1.06
N ASP A 61 -17.86 14.03 1.73
CA ASP A 61 -18.84 15.10 1.88
C ASP A 61 -18.24 16.34 2.59
N GLY A 62 -18.58 17.54 2.10
CA GLY A 62 -18.15 18.81 2.67
C GLY A 62 -16.67 19.17 2.45
N ILE A 63 -15.93 18.46 1.59
CA ILE A 63 -14.51 18.72 1.31
C ILE A 63 -14.23 20.15 0.86
N GLU A 64 -15.09 20.74 0.02
CA GLU A 64 -14.99 22.15 -0.41
C GLU A 64 -14.93 23.09 0.81
N ARG A 65 -15.89 22.91 1.74
CA ARG A 65 -15.97 23.70 2.98
C ARG A 65 -14.81 23.45 3.91
N PHE A 66 -14.34 22.20 3.97
CA PHE A 66 -13.17 21.87 4.75
C PHE A 66 -11.92 22.60 4.24
N LEU A 67 -11.71 22.62 2.93
CA LEU A 67 -10.50 23.16 2.31
C LEU A 67 -10.50 24.69 2.16
N THR A 68 -11.63 25.27 1.75
CA THR A 68 -11.69 26.68 1.33
C THR A 68 -12.53 27.54 2.27
N GLY A 69 -13.35 26.91 3.13
CA GLY A 69 -14.40 27.59 3.89
C GLY A 69 -15.66 27.92 3.07
N GLY A 70 -15.63 27.72 1.75
CA GLY A 70 -16.78 27.87 0.82
C GLY A 70 -17.62 26.59 0.70
N GLY A 71 -18.79 26.66 0.05
CA GLY A 71 -19.69 25.50 -0.05
C GLY A 71 -20.38 25.10 1.27
N ARG A 72 -20.96 23.89 1.32
CA ARG A 72 -21.72 23.36 2.47
C ARG A 72 -21.12 22.08 3.00
N ALA A 73 -21.27 21.83 4.31
CA ALA A 73 -20.86 20.56 4.92
C ALA A 73 -21.69 19.36 4.41
N SER A 74 -22.88 19.62 3.88
CA SER A 74 -23.77 18.61 3.29
C SER A 74 -23.51 18.35 1.81
N ASP A 75 -22.59 19.09 1.17
CA ASP A 75 -22.31 18.90 -0.25
C ASP A 75 -21.64 17.55 -0.44
N VAL A 76 -22.26 16.69 -1.24
CA VAL A 76 -21.74 15.35 -1.53
C VAL A 76 -20.65 15.48 -2.58
N TRP A 77 -19.49 14.89 -2.30
CA TRP A 77 -18.38 14.81 -3.24
C TRP A 77 -17.99 13.36 -3.43
N THR A 78 -18.01 12.91 -4.67
CA THR A 78 -17.65 11.54 -5.02
C THR A 78 -16.57 11.53 -6.08
N PHE A 79 -15.70 10.52 -6.02
CA PHE A 79 -14.60 10.33 -6.94
C PHE A 79 -14.61 8.90 -7.46
N ALA A 80 -14.77 8.75 -8.77
CA ALA A 80 -14.66 7.48 -9.46
C ALA A 80 -13.18 7.12 -9.65
N PHE A 81 -12.83 5.85 -9.47
CA PHE A 81 -11.52 5.33 -9.78
C PHE A 81 -11.33 5.19 -11.28
N THR A 82 -10.23 5.75 -11.81
CA THR A 82 -9.85 5.63 -13.22
C THR A 82 -8.62 4.74 -13.38
N ASN A 83 -7.66 4.85 -12.46
CA ASN A 83 -6.48 3.99 -12.40
C ASN A 83 -6.00 3.90 -10.94
N VAL A 84 -6.61 3.01 -10.15
CA VAL A 84 -6.30 2.84 -8.73
C VAL A 84 -5.87 1.40 -8.48
N THR A 85 -4.81 1.25 -7.69
CA THR A 85 -4.31 -0.04 -7.22
C THR A 85 -4.29 -0.08 -5.70
N ALA A 86 -4.31 -1.28 -5.15
CA ALA A 86 -3.95 -1.54 -3.77
C ALA A 86 -2.79 -2.53 -3.68
N ARG A 87 -1.85 -2.25 -2.79
CA ARG A 87 -0.81 -3.19 -2.38
C ARG A 87 -1.04 -3.62 -0.94
N LEU A 88 -1.19 -4.93 -0.75
CA LEU A 88 -1.19 -5.59 0.54
C LEU A 88 0.21 -6.15 0.79
N GLU A 89 0.85 -5.74 1.88
CA GLU A 89 2.10 -6.32 2.38
C GLU A 89 1.82 -6.97 3.73
N VAL A 90 2.12 -8.28 3.81
CA VAL A 90 2.09 -9.05 5.05
C VAL A 90 3.51 -9.22 5.52
N HIS A 91 3.77 -8.81 6.75
CA HIS A 91 5.02 -8.95 7.46
C HIS A 91 4.92 -10.10 8.48
N ASP A 92 6.07 -10.60 8.91
CA ASP A 92 6.17 -11.49 10.08
C ASP A 92 5.74 -10.81 11.39
N ASP A 93 5.78 -9.47 11.45
CA ASP A 93 5.10 -8.65 12.46
C ASP A 93 3.81 -8.03 11.92
N SER A 94 2.67 -8.51 12.42
CA SER A 94 1.34 -8.01 12.05
C SER A 94 1.12 -6.52 12.32
N ALA A 95 1.89 -5.89 13.21
CA ALA A 95 1.84 -4.45 13.44
C ALA A 95 2.31 -3.65 12.22
N LEU A 96 3.12 -4.26 11.35
CA LEU A 96 3.67 -3.64 10.15
C LEU A 96 2.87 -3.96 8.87
N ASN A 97 1.96 -4.94 8.92
CA ASN A 97 1.06 -5.26 7.82
C ASN A 97 0.43 -3.98 7.26
N SER A 98 0.40 -3.86 5.93
CA SER A 98 -0.09 -2.65 5.28
C SER A 98 -1.01 -2.95 4.11
N PHE A 99 -2.02 -2.09 3.92
CA PHE A 99 -2.90 -2.10 2.75
C PHE A 99 -2.93 -0.67 2.20
N ARG A 100 -2.18 -0.43 1.13
CA ARG A 100 -1.98 0.90 0.55
C ARG A 100 -2.73 1.05 -0.77
N ILE A 101 -3.66 2.01 -0.81
CA ILE A 101 -4.47 2.40 -1.97
C ILE A 101 -3.83 3.62 -2.61
N ILE A 102 -3.47 3.53 -3.89
CA ILE A 102 -2.85 4.63 -4.65
C ILE A 102 -3.47 4.70 -6.02
N GLY A 103 -3.64 5.90 -6.55
CA GLY A 103 -3.87 6.05 -7.96
C GLY A 103 -4.55 7.34 -8.33
N LEU A 104 -5.30 7.28 -9.42
CA LEU A 104 -6.01 8.40 -10.02
C LEU A 104 -7.50 8.15 -10.03
N GLY A 105 -8.25 9.24 -9.89
CA GLY A 105 -9.68 9.25 -10.06
C GLY A 105 -10.17 10.54 -10.67
N GLU A 106 -11.47 10.59 -10.90
CA GLU A 106 -12.16 11.76 -11.40
C GLU A 106 -13.46 11.92 -10.64
N GLY A 107 -13.75 13.14 -10.21
CA GLY A 107 -14.90 13.36 -9.38
C GLY A 107 -15.10 14.81 -9.02
N GLY A 108 -16.15 15.06 -8.26
CA GLY A 108 -16.56 16.41 -7.96
C GLY A 108 -17.79 16.48 -7.10
N ARG A 109 -18.35 17.68 -6.99
CA ARG A 109 -19.57 17.92 -6.21
C ARG A 109 -20.78 17.39 -6.96
N ASP A 110 -21.50 16.46 -6.34
CA ASP A 110 -22.73 15.89 -6.87
C ASP A 110 -23.79 17.00 -7.08
N SER A 111 -24.42 16.99 -8.25
CA SER A 111 -25.53 17.88 -8.61
C SER A 111 -26.91 17.23 -8.43
N GLY A 112 -26.95 15.96 -8.05
CA GLY A 112 -28.10 15.08 -8.09
C GLY A 112 -28.20 14.34 -9.43
N GLY A 113 -28.94 13.22 -9.44
CA GLY A 113 -29.21 12.46 -10.67
C GLY A 113 -27.98 11.76 -11.27
N GLY A 114 -26.94 11.52 -10.48
CA GLY A 114 -25.73 10.82 -10.94
C GLY A 114 -24.79 11.68 -11.78
N SER A 115 -24.80 13.00 -11.59
CA SER A 115 -23.95 13.96 -12.31
C SER A 115 -23.19 14.88 -11.36
N TYR A 116 -22.21 15.60 -11.89
CA TYR A 116 -21.43 16.59 -11.14
C TYR A 116 -21.78 18.02 -11.56
N VAL A 117 -21.78 18.96 -10.61
CA VAL A 117 -21.81 20.40 -10.93
C VAL A 117 -20.47 20.82 -11.57
N ALA A 118 -19.38 20.23 -11.11
CA ALA A 118 -18.03 20.37 -11.66
C ALA A 118 -17.20 19.16 -11.22
N SER A 119 -16.30 18.68 -12.08
CA SER A 119 -15.37 17.58 -11.78
C SER A 119 -13.91 18.01 -11.98
N ALA A 120 -13.01 17.31 -11.31
CA ALA A 120 -11.58 17.41 -11.53
C ALA A 120 -10.90 16.04 -11.39
N PRO A 121 -9.78 15.83 -12.09
CA PRO A 121 -8.89 14.72 -11.81
C PRO A 121 -8.25 14.88 -10.42
N VAL A 122 -8.13 13.76 -9.71
CA VAL A 122 -7.54 13.67 -8.38
C VAL A 122 -6.54 12.53 -8.29
N SER A 123 -5.62 12.62 -7.34
CA SER A 123 -4.74 11.51 -6.94
C SER A 123 -5.01 11.09 -5.50
N PHE A 124 -4.89 9.79 -5.23
CA PHE A 124 -5.08 9.16 -3.93
C PHE A 124 -3.77 8.54 -3.44
N ASP A 125 -3.50 8.65 -2.14
CA ASP A 125 -2.50 7.83 -1.45
C ASP A 125 -2.96 7.63 -0.01
N PHE A 126 -3.46 6.44 0.31
CA PHE A 126 -3.98 6.10 1.63
C PHE A 126 -3.50 4.73 2.06
N THR A 127 -3.04 4.61 3.30
CA THR A 127 -2.51 3.34 3.82
C THR A 127 -3.19 2.98 5.13
N TYR A 128 -3.77 1.78 5.19
CA TYR A 128 -4.09 1.12 6.46
C TYR A 128 -2.89 0.31 6.96
N ARG A 129 -2.71 0.23 8.28
CA ARG A 129 -1.62 -0.47 8.96
C ARG A 129 -2.08 -1.25 10.18
N GLY A 130 -1.32 -2.27 10.56
CA GLY A 130 -1.44 -2.95 11.84
C GLY A 130 -2.71 -3.79 11.97
N PHE A 131 -2.77 -4.87 11.20
CA PHE A 131 -3.90 -5.81 11.18
C PHE A 131 -3.42 -7.25 11.05
N ALA A 132 -4.22 -8.18 11.54
CA ALA A 132 -3.92 -9.60 11.42
C ALA A 132 -4.16 -10.08 9.99
N ALA A 133 -3.13 -10.66 9.38
CA ALA A 133 -3.19 -11.44 8.15
C ALA A 133 -2.14 -12.56 8.25
N SER A 134 -2.45 -13.75 7.75
CA SER A 134 -1.54 -14.90 7.76
C SER A 134 -0.68 -14.94 6.50
N ALA A 135 0.43 -15.68 6.54
CA ALA A 135 1.24 -15.98 5.36
C ALA A 135 0.44 -16.76 4.29
N ASP A 136 -0.49 -17.62 4.72
CA ASP A 136 -1.37 -18.41 3.84
C ASP A 136 -2.60 -17.61 3.35
N PHE A 137 -2.47 -16.29 3.28
CA PHE A 137 -3.53 -15.42 2.83
C PHE A 137 -3.91 -15.75 1.38
N ASP A 138 -5.19 -16.06 1.14
CA ASP A 138 -5.72 -16.28 -0.20
C ASP A 138 -6.09 -14.92 -0.82
N PRO A 139 -5.35 -14.44 -1.83
CA PRO A 139 -5.64 -13.15 -2.46
C PRO A 139 -6.94 -13.12 -3.26
N LEU A 140 -7.52 -14.28 -3.58
CA LEU A 140 -8.83 -14.37 -4.21
C LEU A 140 -9.97 -14.38 -3.19
N ASN A 141 -9.67 -14.77 -1.95
CA ASN A 141 -10.64 -14.86 -0.86
C ASN A 141 -10.17 -14.09 0.39
N PRO A 142 -10.00 -12.75 0.31
CA PRO A 142 -9.53 -11.99 1.45
C PRO A 142 -10.57 -11.99 2.57
N GLY A 143 -10.08 -12.01 3.80
CA GLY A 143 -10.87 -11.91 5.03
C GLY A 143 -10.34 -10.80 5.94
N ILE A 144 -9.86 -9.69 5.37
CA ILE A 144 -9.18 -8.65 6.13
C ILE A 144 -10.22 -7.74 6.79
N GLN A 145 -10.08 -7.55 8.10
CA GLN A 145 -10.79 -6.53 8.85
C GLN A 145 -9.79 -5.80 9.73
N ILE A 146 -9.91 -4.47 9.75
CA ILE A 146 -8.98 -3.61 10.49
C ILE A 146 -9.79 -2.88 11.54
N PHE A 147 -9.34 -2.98 12.79
CA PHE A 147 -9.98 -2.37 13.96
C PHE A 147 -9.03 -1.38 14.65
N GLY A 148 -9.59 -0.25 15.07
CA GLY A 148 -9.04 0.67 16.07
C GLY A 148 -9.67 0.45 17.44
N ASP A 149 -9.53 1.43 18.32
CA ASP A 149 -9.90 1.31 19.74
C ASP A 149 -11.38 1.60 20.03
N GLY A 150 -12.14 2.02 19.01
CA GLY A 150 -13.55 2.38 19.12
C GLY A 150 -13.95 3.40 18.07
N ALA A 151 -15.06 4.12 18.34
CA ALA A 151 -15.54 5.15 17.43
C ALA A 151 -14.59 6.35 17.37
N GLY A 152 -14.26 6.81 16.16
CA GLY A 152 -13.44 8.00 15.98
C GLY A 152 -12.25 7.81 15.06
N ALA A 153 -11.43 8.87 14.95
CA ALA A 153 -10.25 8.87 14.10
C ALA A 153 -9.19 7.87 14.60
N SER A 154 -8.54 7.17 13.67
CA SER A 154 -7.50 6.19 13.98
C SER A 154 -6.26 6.41 13.14
N SER A 155 -5.09 6.44 13.78
CA SER A 155 -3.78 6.50 13.13
C SER A 155 -3.43 5.23 12.34
N LYS A 156 -4.22 4.15 12.50
CA LYS A 156 -4.08 2.94 11.70
C LYS A 156 -4.44 3.14 10.23
N GLY A 157 -5.07 4.24 9.85
CA GLY A 157 -5.21 4.59 8.44
C GLY A 157 -5.00 6.07 8.22
N THR A 158 -4.07 6.43 7.36
CA THR A 158 -3.80 7.83 7.02
C THR A 158 -3.44 7.95 5.55
N GLY A 159 -3.67 9.14 5.00
CA GLY A 159 -3.40 9.39 3.59
C GLY A 159 -3.85 10.76 3.16
N LYS A 160 -4.01 10.93 1.86
CA LYS A 160 -4.43 12.17 1.25
C LYS A 160 -5.14 11.97 -0.08
N LEU A 161 -5.91 13.00 -0.43
CA LEU A 161 -6.38 13.27 -1.78
C LEU A 161 -5.78 14.59 -2.25
N SER A 162 -5.29 14.63 -3.49
CA SER A 162 -4.76 15.85 -4.11
C SER A 162 -5.55 16.17 -5.37
N PHE A 163 -5.98 17.42 -5.52
CA PHE A 163 -6.61 17.93 -6.73
C PHE A 163 -5.54 18.20 -7.77
N LEU A 164 -5.72 17.68 -8.99
CA LEU A 164 -4.76 17.85 -10.08
C LEU A 164 -5.09 19.08 -10.94
N ASP A 165 -6.36 19.48 -10.96
CA ASP A 165 -6.85 20.73 -11.56
C ASP A 165 -7.71 21.52 -10.57
N SER A 166 -7.89 22.82 -10.81
CA SER A 166 -8.73 23.67 -9.98
C SER A 166 -10.22 23.40 -10.21
N VAL A 167 -11.01 23.33 -9.13
CA VAL A 167 -12.46 23.10 -9.18
C VAL A 167 -13.18 23.75 -8.01
N LEU A 168 -14.25 24.50 -8.26
CA LEU A 168 -15.10 25.12 -7.22
C LEU A 168 -14.32 25.86 -6.11
N GLY A 169 -13.28 26.62 -6.50
CA GLY A 169 -12.44 27.38 -5.57
C GLY A 169 -11.38 26.56 -4.83
N ILE A 170 -11.29 25.25 -5.09
CA ILE A 170 -10.15 24.42 -4.73
C ILE A 170 -9.09 24.58 -5.81
N ASP A 171 -7.88 24.94 -5.43
CA ASP A 171 -6.78 25.15 -6.38
C ASP A 171 -6.09 23.83 -6.77
N ALA A 172 -5.58 23.77 -8.00
CA ALA A 172 -4.71 22.68 -8.43
C ALA A 172 -3.51 22.52 -7.46
N GLY A 173 -3.22 21.27 -7.08
CA GLY A 173 -2.20 20.93 -6.09
C GLY A 173 -2.67 21.02 -4.64
N GLN A 174 -3.87 21.55 -4.36
CA GLN A 174 -4.43 21.55 -3.01
C GLN A 174 -4.73 20.11 -2.55
N GLN A 175 -4.45 19.83 -1.28
CA GLN A 175 -4.55 18.49 -0.71
C GLN A 175 -5.45 18.51 0.53
N VAL A 176 -6.22 17.45 0.72
CA VAL A 176 -6.85 17.13 2.00
C VAL A 176 -6.18 15.91 2.60
N GLN A 177 -5.87 15.97 3.90
CA GLN A 177 -5.40 14.79 4.62
C GLN A 177 -6.62 13.96 5.03
N LEU A 178 -6.45 12.65 4.96
CA LEU A 178 -7.46 11.65 5.27
C LEU A 178 -6.98 10.83 6.46
N ILE A 179 -7.92 10.44 7.31
CA ILE A 179 -7.68 9.57 8.45
C ILE A 179 -8.77 8.50 8.51
N ALA A 180 -8.42 7.27 8.88
CA ALA A 180 -9.41 6.21 9.07
C ALA A 180 -10.35 6.58 10.22
N TRP A 181 -11.60 6.15 10.10
CA TRP A 181 -12.61 6.39 11.11
C TRP A 181 -13.25 5.08 11.55
N GLY A 182 -13.31 4.85 12.87
CA GLY A 182 -13.94 3.69 13.47
C GLY A 182 -15.42 3.91 13.71
N ASP A 183 -16.21 2.87 13.47
CA ASP A 183 -17.57 2.79 13.99
C ASP A 183 -17.58 2.47 15.50
N GLN A 184 -18.77 2.26 16.09
CA GLN A 184 -18.91 1.94 17.52
C GLN A 184 -18.17 0.66 17.94
N SER A 185 -17.91 -0.26 17.00
CA SER A 185 -17.13 -1.48 17.23
C SER A 185 -15.62 -1.28 17.01
N GLY A 186 -15.20 -0.07 16.62
CA GLY A 186 -13.83 0.24 16.24
C GLY A 186 -13.45 -0.23 14.84
N ARG A 187 -14.37 -0.79 14.05
CA ARG A 187 -14.06 -1.26 12.70
C ARG A 187 -13.78 -0.06 11.79
N LEU A 188 -12.60 -0.08 11.18
CA LEU A 188 -12.10 0.95 10.27
C LEU A 188 -12.33 0.56 8.81
N PHE A 189 -12.04 -0.70 8.48
CA PHE A 189 -11.97 -1.18 7.11
C PHE A 189 -12.29 -2.68 7.04
N SER A 190 -12.85 -3.10 5.92
CA SER A 190 -13.07 -4.50 5.57
C SER A 190 -12.72 -4.72 4.11
N PHE A 191 -12.05 -5.82 3.82
CA PHE A 191 -11.74 -6.29 2.48
C PHE A 191 -12.04 -7.78 2.41
N LEU A 192 -13.19 -8.10 1.81
CA LEU A 192 -13.82 -9.41 1.92
C LEU A 192 -14.18 -9.96 0.53
N SER A 193 -14.23 -11.29 0.41
CA SER A 193 -14.75 -11.99 -0.78
C SER A 193 -16.27 -12.03 -0.87
N ASN A 194 -16.97 -11.16 -0.14
CA ASN A 194 -18.42 -11.09 -0.22
C ASN A 194 -18.81 -10.15 -1.35
N ASN A 195 -19.79 -10.55 -2.16
CA ASN A 195 -20.39 -9.73 -3.22
C ASN A 195 -21.26 -8.61 -2.62
N HIS A 196 -20.84 -8.03 -1.50
CA HIS A 196 -21.59 -7.03 -0.78
C HIS A 196 -21.87 -5.86 -1.73
N ARG A 197 -23.13 -5.77 -2.16
CA ARG A 197 -23.71 -4.77 -3.07
C ARG A 197 -23.30 -4.87 -4.55
N LEU A 198 -22.68 -5.96 -4.97
CA LEU A 198 -22.66 -6.35 -6.38
C LEU A 198 -23.95 -7.13 -6.63
N ASP A 199 -24.92 -6.56 -7.35
CA ASP A 199 -26.20 -7.21 -7.67
C ASP A 199 -25.99 -8.35 -8.67
N CYS A 200 -25.44 -9.45 -8.18
CA CYS A 200 -25.06 -10.60 -8.98
C CYS A 200 -25.49 -11.90 -8.27
N PRO A 201 -26.07 -12.88 -8.98
CA PRO A 201 -26.54 -14.10 -8.35
C PRO A 201 -25.38 -14.92 -7.78
N GLU A 202 -25.50 -15.38 -6.53
CA GLU A 202 -24.52 -16.24 -5.81
C GLU A 202 -24.01 -17.43 -6.64
N SER A 203 -24.84 -17.95 -7.58
CA SER A 203 -24.55 -19.10 -8.42
C SER A 203 -23.54 -18.86 -9.55
N VAL A 204 -23.07 -17.62 -9.79
CA VAL A 204 -22.27 -17.25 -10.98
C VAL A 204 -20.82 -16.87 -10.65
N HIS A 205 -20.35 -17.03 -9.41
CA HIS A 205 -19.03 -16.48 -8.99
C HIS A 205 -18.86 -15.02 -9.41
N CYS A 206 -19.65 -14.12 -8.83
CA CYS A 206 -19.08 -12.80 -8.61
C CYS A 206 -17.96 -12.98 -7.58
N GLY A 207 -16.74 -12.73 -8.05
CA GLY A 207 -15.48 -13.17 -7.44
C GLY A 207 -14.46 -12.04 -7.38
N PHE A 208 -14.95 -10.81 -7.28
CA PHE A 208 -14.13 -9.64 -7.02
C PHE A 208 -14.22 -9.34 -5.53
N PRO A 209 -13.10 -9.37 -4.80
CA PRO A 209 -13.14 -8.92 -3.43
C PRO A 209 -13.57 -7.45 -3.33
N VAL A 210 -14.41 -7.15 -2.35
CA VAL A 210 -14.97 -5.82 -2.10
C VAL A 210 -14.31 -5.23 -0.87
N GLY A 211 -13.93 -3.96 -0.97
CA GLY A 211 -13.35 -3.20 0.13
C GLY A 211 -14.21 -2.00 0.50
N TRP A 212 -14.36 -1.76 1.80
CA TRP A 212 -14.95 -0.52 2.30
C TRP A 212 -14.33 -0.10 3.64
N GLY A 213 -14.28 1.19 3.88
CA GLY A 213 -13.83 1.73 5.17
C GLY A 213 -14.15 3.20 5.31
N TRP A 214 -14.42 3.63 6.54
CA TRP A 214 -14.82 5.00 6.83
C TRP A 214 -13.63 5.93 6.96
N LEU A 215 -13.83 7.18 6.57
CA LEU A 215 -12.78 8.19 6.52
C LEU A 215 -13.23 9.49 7.20
N GLY A 216 -12.27 10.19 7.78
CA GLY A 216 -12.37 11.58 8.20
C GLY A 216 -11.48 12.48 7.35
N LEU A 217 -11.89 13.73 7.19
CA LEU A 217 -11.04 14.83 6.72
C LEU A 217 -10.23 15.34 7.90
N THR A 218 -8.93 15.57 7.71
CA THR A 218 -8.07 16.17 8.73
C THR A 218 -7.14 17.22 8.13
N ASP A 219 -6.68 18.16 8.96
CA ASP A 219 -5.58 19.07 8.62
C ASP A 219 -4.21 18.54 9.07
N GLY A 220 -4.18 17.32 9.63
CA GLY A 220 -2.98 16.70 10.20
C GLY A 220 -2.64 17.22 11.61
N ALA A 221 -3.47 18.10 12.18
CA ALA A 221 -3.28 18.66 13.51
C ALA A 221 -4.46 18.33 14.42
N GLN A 222 -5.46 19.22 14.49
CA GLN A 222 -6.56 19.13 15.46
C GLN A 222 -7.93 19.08 14.79
N ARG A 223 -8.07 19.59 13.56
CA ARG A 223 -9.36 19.66 12.90
C ARG A 223 -9.65 18.35 12.21
N VAL A 224 -10.53 17.54 12.80
CA VAL A 224 -11.04 16.32 12.19
C VAL A 224 -12.53 16.47 11.92
N SER A 225 -12.97 16.11 10.71
CA SER A 225 -14.38 16.13 10.30
C SER A 225 -14.75 14.78 9.70
N HIS A 226 -15.79 14.15 10.25
CA HIS A 226 -16.34 12.92 9.74
C HIS A 226 -17.86 13.04 9.61
N VAL A 227 -18.39 12.59 8.47
CA VAL A 227 -19.81 12.26 8.33
C VAL A 227 -19.92 10.78 7.93
N SER A 228 -21.01 10.14 8.34
CA SER A 228 -21.16 8.67 8.26
C SER A 228 -21.11 8.10 6.84
N SER A 229 -21.27 8.95 5.83
CA SER A 229 -21.19 8.63 4.41
C SER A 229 -19.79 8.77 3.80
N GLN A 230 -18.80 9.27 4.56
CA GLN A 230 -17.43 9.38 4.06
C GLN A 230 -16.73 8.03 4.11
N ASP A 231 -16.46 7.44 2.95
CA ASP A 231 -15.89 6.12 2.83
C ASP A 231 -15.05 5.91 1.56
N PHE A 232 -14.18 4.90 1.62
CA PHE A 232 -13.81 4.13 0.43
C PHE A 232 -14.85 3.04 0.23
N LEU A 233 -15.22 2.78 -1.02
CA LEU A 233 -16.06 1.66 -1.41
C LEU A 233 -15.66 1.19 -2.81
N PHE A 234 -15.13 -0.02 -2.94
CA PHE A 234 -14.59 -0.49 -4.21
C PHE A 234 -14.75 -2.00 -4.42
N ALA A 235 -14.77 -2.40 -5.68
CA ALA A 235 -14.49 -3.78 -6.08
C ALA A 235 -13.02 -3.90 -6.48
N SER A 236 -12.46 -5.10 -6.43
CA SER A 236 -11.05 -5.32 -6.74
C SER A 236 -10.82 -6.57 -7.59
N ARG A 237 -9.73 -6.56 -8.35
CA ARG A 237 -9.25 -7.74 -9.08
C ARG A 237 -7.80 -7.98 -8.72
N TYR A 238 -7.50 -9.20 -8.26
CA TYR A 238 -6.14 -9.61 -7.98
C TYR A 238 -5.27 -9.58 -9.23
N VAL A 239 -4.05 -9.05 -9.11
CA VAL A 239 -3.05 -9.00 -10.17
C VAL A 239 -2.23 -10.29 -10.11
N THR A 240 -2.40 -11.16 -11.09
CA THR A 240 -1.71 -12.46 -11.17
C THR A 240 -0.30 -12.38 -11.75
N ASP A 241 0.10 -11.23 -12.29
CA ASP A 241 1.41 -11.03 -12.90
C ASP A 241 2.48 -10.84 -11.82
N VAL A 242 2.95 -11.95 -11.25
CA VAL A 242 4.13 -11.97 -10.39
C VAL A 242 5.38 -11.93 -11.29
N PRO A 243 6.26 -10.92 -11.20
CA PRO A 243 7.54 -10.95 -11.89
C PRO A 243 8.29 -12.22 -11.47
N VAL A 244 8.76 -13.00 -12.45
CA VAL A 244 9.53 -14.22 -12.20
C VAL A 244 10.62 -13.90 -11.17
N PRO A 245 10.65 -14.59 -10.00
CA PRO A 245 11.62 -14.29 -8.96
C PRO A 245 13.03 -14.26 -9.54
N ALA A 246 13.84 -13.26 -9.16
CA ALA A 246 15.21 -13.15 -9.67
C ALA A 246 16.01 -14.45 -9.46
N SER A 247 15.68 -15.23 -8.42
CA SER A 247 16.23 -16.58 -8.18
C SER A 247 15.96 -17.56 -9.32
N ALA A 248 14.79 -17.54 -9.94
CA ALA A 248 14.49 -18.35 -11.12
C ALA A 248 15.28 -17.87 -12.35
N LEU A 249 15.49 -16.56 -12.51
CA LEU A 249 16.37 -16.02 -13.56
C LEU A 249 17.84 -16.41 -13.33
N PHE A 250 18.33 -16.37 -12.08
CA PHE A 250 19.68 -16.82 -11.72
C PHE A 250 19.84 -18.33 -11.89
N PHE A 251 18.80 -19.13 -11.61
CA PHE A 251 18.82 -20.57 -11.81
C PHE A 251 18.88 -20.92 -13.31
N ILE A 252 18.08 -20.26 -14.14
CA ILE A 252 18.11 -20.40 -15.60
C ILE A 252 19.47 -19.94 -16.16
N GLY A 253 19.98 -18.80 -15.71
CA GLY A 253 21.30 -18.31 -16.08
C GLY A 253 22.44 -19.25 -15.67
N GLY A 254 22.35 -19.84 -14.48
CA GLY A 254 23.31 -20.83 -13.96
C GLY A 254 23.31 -22.14 -14.77
N LEU A 255 22.13 -22.64 -15.13
CA LEU A 255 21.98 -23.84 -15.97
C LEU A 255 22.52 -23.61 -17.39
N LEU A 256 22.24 -22.45 -17.99
CA LEU A 256 22.78 -22.08 -19.30
C LEU A 256 24.31 -21.93 -19.26
N GLY A 257 24.85 -21.33 -18.20
CA GLY A 257 26.30 -21.21 -17.98
C GLY A 257 27.01 -22.58 -17.88
N LEU A 258 26.44 -23.52 -17.12
CA LEU A 258 26.95 -24.89 -17.00
C LEU A 258 26.88 -25.67 -18.32
N GLY A 259 25.78 -25.51 -19.07
CA GLY A 259 25.61 -26.11 -20.40
C GLY A 259 26.68 -25.65 -21.39
N MET A 260 27.00 -24.35 -21.42
CA MET A 260 28.04 -23.80 -22.30
C MET A 260 29.46 -24.24 -21.90
N MET A 261 29.74 -24.40 -20.60
CA MET A 261 31.04 -24.91 -20.14
C MET A 261 31.26 -26.39 -20.47
N SER A 262 30.20 -27.21 -20.46
CA SER A 262 30.29 -28.64 -20.82
C SER A 262 30.60 -28.86 -22.30
N ARG A 263 30.13 -27.98 -23.19
CA ARG A 263 30.43 -28.03 -24.64
C ARG A 263 31.85 -27.61 -25.00
N ARG A 264 32.53 -26.88 -24.11
CA ARG A 264 33.90 -26.39 -24.36
C ARG A 264 34.99 -27.40 -23.99
N LYS A 265 34.61 -28.54 -23.37
CA LYS A 265 35.52 -29.64 -22.96
C LYS A 265 35.34 -30.92 -23.78
N ARG A 266 34.60 -30.88 -24.90
CA ARG A 266 34.58 -31.93 -25.91
C ARG A 266 35.27 -31.44 -27.18
#